data_AF-A0AAI9DRQ5-F1
#
_entry.id   AF-A0AAI9DRQ5-F1
#
_cell.length_a   1.000
_cell.length_b   1.000
_cell.length_c   1.000
_cell.angle_alpha   90.00
_cell.angle_beta   90.00
_cell.angle_gamma   90.00
#
_symmetry.space_group_name_H-M   'P 1'
#
loop_
_entity.id
_entity.type
_entity.pdbx_description
1 polymer ?
#
loop_
_entity_poly.entity_id
_entity_poly.type
_entity_poly.pdbx_seq_one_letter_code
_entity_poly.pdbx_strand_id
1 'polypeptide(L)'
;VKDPISWVDPSGLMPCKPYIYFNKTHNGSLPKPKGFGPNGGRLQSHHGLQQEWASNNLSHYGYDPNLAPAVTLETGKGLPHTSISNAQNLRRDFRVAQGRGKWSSSLQSELGYIRDDMEIAGFDNKTIAKVLEQQYSMLDKLGVPYNRI
;
A
#
# COMPACT_ATOMS: atom_id res chain seq x y z
N VAL A 1 -21.64 18.53 -8.72
CA VAL A 1 -20.43 17.95 -8.12
C VAL A 1 -19.93 16.89 -9.09
N LYS A 2 -18.74 17.04 -9.67
CA LYS A 2 -18.21 16.08 -10.66
C LYS A 2 -17.58 14.90 -9.91
N ASP A 3 -17.99 13.70 -10.27
CA ASP A 3 -17.45 12.44 -9.73
C ASP A 3 -15.93 12.38 -9.87
N PRO A 4 -15.19 11.97 -8.81
CA PRO A 4 -13.73 11.89 -8.84
C PRO A 4 -13.19 10.63 -9.55
N ILE A 5 -14.04 9.81 -10.18
CA ILE A 5 -13.66 8.49 -10.73
C ILE A 5 -13.42 8.51 -12.25
N SER A 6 -13.81 9.56 -12.98
CA SER A 6 -13.60 9.60 -14.44
C SER A 6 -12.36 10.40 -14.84
N TRP A 7 -11.16 9.92 -14.51
CA TRP A 7 -9.96 10.40 -15.21
C TRP A 7 -9.79 9.56 -16.47
N VAL A 8 -10.11 10.14 -17.62
CA VAL A 8 -9.88 9.53 -18.95
C VAL A 8 -8.70 10.26 -19.58
N ASP A 9 -7.68 9.49 -19.99
CA ASP A 9 -6.50 10.03 -20.68
C ASP A 9 -6.92 10.69 -22.01
N PRO A 10 -6.66 11.99 -22.22
CA PRO A 10 -6.97 12.69 -23.46
C PRO A 10 -6.23 12.17 -24.71
N SER A 11 -5.20 11.35 -24.54
CA SER A 11 -4.34 10.85 -25.63
C SER A 11 -4.82 9.55 -26.27
N GLY A 12 -5.83 8.88 -25.69
CA GLY A 12 -6.32 7.59 -26.20
C GLY A 12 -5.32 6.43 -26.07
N LEU A 13 -4.18 6.66 -25.41
CA LEU A 13 -3.29 5.59 -24.96
C LEU A 13 -3.97 4.94 -23.74
N MET A 14 -4.01 3.60 -23.71
CA MET A 14 -4.43 2.90 -22.49
C MET A 14 -3.68 3.49 -21.29
N PRO A 15 -4.31 3.68 -20.12
CA PRO A 15 -3.57 4.10 -18.94
C PRO A 15 -2.38 3.15 -18.78
N CYS A 16 -1.17 3.71 -18.89
CA CYS A 16 0.04 2.92 -18.81
C CYS A 16 -0.01 2.08 -17.54
N LYS A 17 0.25 0.77 -17.67
CA LYS A 17 0.19 -0.18 -16.56
C LYS A 17 0.95 0.40 -15.35
N PRO A 18 0.35 0.43 -14.14
CA PRO A 18 1.00 1.04 -12.99
C PRO A 18 2.31 0.32 -12.67
N TYR A 19 3.36 1.10 -12.42
CA TYR A 19 4.68 0.56 -12.07
C TYR A 19 4.70 -0.02 -10.66
N ILE A 20 5.40 -1.15 -10.51
CA ILE A 20 5.67 -1.75 -9.21
C ILE A 20 7.01 -2.47 -9.19
N TYR A 21 7.75 -2.32 -8.08
CA TYR A 21 8.91 -3.15 -7.77
C TYR A 21 8.76 -3.75 -6.37
N PHE A 22 9.01 -5.05 -6.22
CA PHE A 22 8.84 -5.76 -4.95
C PHE A 22 10.13 -5.75 -4.14
N ASN A 23 10.06 -5.22 -2.91
CA ASN A 23 11.21 -5.11 -2.01
C ASN A 23 11.09 -6.10 -0.85
N LYS A 24 12.21 -6.76 -0.52
CA LYS A 24 12.29 -7.62 0.67
C LYS A 24 12.15 -6.82 1.96
N THR A 25 12.67 -5.59 1.99
CA THR A 25 12.63 -4.69 3.13
C THR A 25 12.41 -3.25 2.66
N HIS A 26 11.84 -2.40 3.51
CA HIS A 26 11.68 -0.97 3.22
C HIS A 26 13.02 -0.23 3.14
N ASN A 27 13.94 -0.46 4.09
CA ASN A 27 15.27 0.18 4.09
C ASN A 27 16.14 -0.23 2.88
N GLY A 28 15.89 -1.44 2.36
CA GLY A 28 16.53 -2.02 1.20
C GLY A 28 15.84 -1.66 -0.11
N SER A 29 14.80 -0.82 -0.08
CA SER A 29 13.96 -0.57 -1.25
C SER A 29 14.74 -0.05 -2.46
N LEU A 30 14.44 -0.65 -3.61
CA LEU A 30 15.02 -0.36 -4.92
C LEU A 30 13.99 0.35 -5.80
N PRO A 31 14.43 1.05 -6.87
CA PRO A 31 15.82 1.26 -7.27
C PRO A 31 16.57 2.25 -6.36
N LYS A 32 17.91 2.25 -6.44
CA LYS A 32 18.80 3.18 -5.73
C LYS A 32 19.75 3.82 -6.75
N PRO A 33 19.66 5.14 -7.03
CA PRO A 33 18.63 6.07 -6.55
C PRO A 33 17.24 5.72 -7.10
N LYS A 34 16.17 6.16 -6.42
CA LYS A 34 14.79 5.84 -6.82
C LYS A 34 14.41 6.42 -8.19
N GLY A 35 14.80 7.66 -8.50
CA GLY A 35 14.53 8.26 -9.82
C GLY A 35 13.03 8.37 -10.15
N PHE A 36 12.72 8.21 -11.43
CA PHE A 36 11.37 8.31 -11.98
C PHE A 36 10.94 6.97 -12.59
N GLY A 37 9.65 6.67 -12.48
CA GLY A 37 9.03 5.53 -13.14
C GLY A 37 8.61 5.84 -14.58
N PRO A 38 8.10 4.82 -15.30
CA PRO A 38 7.73 4.94 -16.71
C PRO A 38 6.55 5.91 -16.95
N ASN A 39 5.76 6.23 -15.92
CA ASN A 39 4.64 7.17 -16.01
C ASN A 39 5.05 8.58 -15.56
N GLY A 40 6.36 8.83 -15.42
CA GLY A 40 6.91 10.14 -15.05
C GLY A 40 6.76 10.48 -13.56
N GLY A 41 6.24 9.56 -12.74
CA GLY A 41 6.13 9.74 -11.30
C GLY A 41 7.47 9.50 -10.59
N ARG A 42 7.72 10.20 -9.48
CA ARG A 42 8.87 9.87 -8.63
C ARG A 42 8.64 8.50 -7.98
N LEU A 43 9.67 7.67 -7.90
CA LEU A 43 9.56 6.37 -7.23
C LEU A 43 9.70 6.53 -5.71
N GLN A 44 8.80 5.89 -4.96
CA GLN A 44 8.80 5.86 -3.50
C GLN A 44 8.45 4.47 -2.98
N SER A 45 9.03 4.09 -1.84
CA SER A 45 8.73 2.82 -1.18
C SER A 45 7.44 2.98 -0.38
N HIS A 46 6.59 1.97 -0.45
CA HIS A 46 5.28 1.94 0.17
C HIS A 46 5.11 0.62 0.93
N HIS A 47 4.66 0.72 2.18
CA HIS A 47 4.32 -0.46 2.99
C HIS A 47 2.93 -0.97 2.61
N GLY A 48 2.76 -2.30 2.54
CA GLY A 48 1.43 -2.89 2.34
C GLY A 48 0.50 -2.52 3.49
N LEU A 49 0.77 -3.06 4.69
CA LEU A 49 0.12 -2.56 5.90
C LEU A 49 0.59 -1.12 6.18
N GLN A 50 -0.33 -0.21 6.54
CA GLN A 50 0.04 1.16 6.88
C GLN A 50 1.09 1.13 8.01
N GLN A 51 2.26 1.76 7.77
CA GLN A 51 3.42 1.68 8.68
C GLN A 51 3.04 1.98 10.13
N GLU A 52 2.36 3.10 10.37
CA GLU A 52 1.95 3.50 11.71
C GLU A 52 0.96 2.51 12.35
N TRP A 53 -0.02 2.01 11.58
CA TRP A 53 -0.93 0.99 12.10
C TRP A 53 -0.17 -0.28 12.51
N ALA A 54 0.76 -0.74 11.67
CA ALA A 54 1.56 -1.93 11.92
C ALA A 54 2.48 -1.73 13.14
N SER A 55 3.15 -0.59 13.26
CA SER A 55 3.99 -0.28 14.44
C SER A 55 3.19 -0.28 15.74
N ASN A 56 1.96 0.25 15.73
CA ASN A 56 1.12 0.32 16.93
C ASN A 56 0.46 -1.02 17.30
N ASN A 57 0.23 -1.91 16.34
CA ASN A 57 -0.50 -3.17 16.58
C ASN A 57 0.40 -4.42 16.57
N LEU A 58 1.59 -4.35 15.99
CA LEU A 58 2.46 -5.51 15.77
C LEU A 58 3.84 -5.39 16.45
N SER A 59 4.16 -4.26 17.08
CA SER A 59 5.47 -4.06 17.73
C SER A 59 5.77 -5.07 18.82
N HIS A 60 4.78 -5.51 19.58
CA HIS A 60 4.96 -6.56 20.60
C HIS A 60 5.23 -7.95 20.03
N TYR A 61 4.98 -8.16 18.73
CA TYR A 61 5.42 -9.35 17.99
C TYR A 61 6.83 -9.18 17.37
N GLY A 62 7.48 -8.03 17.55
CA GLY A 62 8.80 -7.73 16.97
C GLY A 62 8.77 -7.08 15.59
N TYR A 63 7.65 -6.47 15.19
CA TYR A 63 7.57 -5.72 13.93
C TYR A 63 8.59 -4.56 13.90
N ASP A 64 9.40 -4.51 12.85
CA ASP A 64 10.30 -3.39 12.51
C ASP A 64 9.93 -2.83 11.12
N PRO A 65 9.50 -1.57 11.01
CA PRO A 65 9.16 -0.97 9.73
C PRO A 65 10.35 -0.94 8.75
N ASN A 66 11.60 -0.89 9.21
CA ASN A 66 12.75 -0.91 8.29
C ASN A 66 12.92 -2.26 7.59
N LEU A 67 12.58 -3.34 8.28
CA LEU A 67 12.72 -4.72 7.80
C LEU A 67 11.43 -5.27 7.18
N ALA A 68 10.29 -4.61 7.40
CA ALA A 68 9.03 -4.98 6.78
C ALA A 68 9.12 -4.95 5.24
N PRO A 69 8.50 -5.90 4.54
CA PRO A 69 8.46 -5.89 3.09
C PRO A 69 7.67 -4.68 2.58
N ALA A 70 8.05 -4.22 1.39
CA ALA A 70 7.47 -3.04 0.78
C ALA A 70 7.43 -3.19 -0.73
N VAL A 71 6.74 -2.26 -1.39
CA VAL A 71 6.72 -2.13 -2.84
C VAL A 71 7.15 -0.73 -3.23
N THR A 72 7.87 -0.57 -4.33
CA THR A 72 8.17 0.76 -4.88
C THR A 72 7.15 1.10 -5.94
N LEU A 73 6.52 2.25 -5.77
CA LEU A 73 5.42 2.76 -6.57
C LEU A 73 5.72 4.19 -7.02
N GLU A 74 5.06 4.63 -8.09
CA GLU A 74 5.10 6.03 -8.51
C GLU A 74 4.21 6.91 -7.64
N THR A 75 4.73 8.08 -7.26
CA THR A 75 4.05 9.10 -6.43
C THR A 75 3.73 10.35 -7.24
N GLY A 76 2.61 11.00 -6.92
CA GLY A 76 2.05 12.16 -7.62
C GLY A 76 0.54 12.06 -7.78
N LYS A 77 -0.10 13.13 -8.26
CA LYS A 77 -1.56 13.18 -8.44
C LYS A 77 -2.01 12.06 -9.40
N GLY A 78 -2.92 11.21 -8.93
CA GLY A 78 -3.46 10.08 -9.69
C GLY A 78 -2.52 8.87 -9.79
N LEU A 79 -1.34 8.91 -9.15
CA LEU A 79 -0.38 7.82 -9.19
C LEU A 79 -0.50 6.90 -7.97
N PRO A 80 -0.17 5.59 -8.12
CA PRO A 80 -0.49 4.57 -7.12
C PRO A 80 -0.06 4.87 -5.70
N HIS A 81 1.18 5.33 -5.49
CA HIS A 81 1.67 5.59 -4.13
C HIS A 81 0.80 6.62 -3.41
N THR A 82 0.47 7.72 -4.09
CA THR A 82 -0.34 8.80 -3.52
C THR A 82 -1.78 8.34 -3.29
N SER A 83 -2.38 7.64 -4.25
CA SER A 83 -3.76 7.13 -4.13
C SER A 83 -3.91 6.19 -2.94
N ILE A 84 -3.00 5.22 -2.78
CA ILE A 84 -3.06 4.25 -1.67
C ILE A 84 -2.78 4.95 -0.32
N SER A 85 -1.76 5.81 -0.24
CA SER A 85 -1.50 6.58 0.99
C SER A 85 -2.69 7.44 1.41
N ASN A 86 -3.39 8.06 0.45
CA ASN A 86 -4.58 8.85 0.75
C ASN A 86 -5.73 7.98 1.27
N ALA A 87 -5.95 6.80 0.69
CA ALA A 87 -6.97 5.86 1.17
C ALA A 87 -6.70 5.37 2.60
N GLN A 88 -5.45 5.02 2.91
CA GLN A 88 -5.01 4.66 4.27
C GLN A 88 -5.26 5.80 5.26
N ASN A 89 -4.89 7.04 4.90
CA ASN A 89 -5.11 8.21 5.75
C ASN A 89 -6.59 8.52 5.93
N LEU A 90 -7.40 8.42 4.87
CA LEU A 90 -8.84 8.68 4.93
C LEU A 90 -9.54 7.70 5.89
N ARG A 91 -9.21 6.40 5.84
CA ARG A 91 -9.75 5.41 6.79
C ARG A 91 -9.33 5.70 8.23
N ARG A 92 -8.07 6.10 8.45
CA ARG A 92 -7.59 6.54 9.78
C ARG A 92 -8.36 7.75 10.29
N ASP A 93 -8.50 8.79 9.46
CA ASP A 93 -9.13 10.05 9.85
C ASP A 93 -10.63 9.86 10.10
N PHE A 94 -11.29 9.02 9.30
CA PHE A 94 -12.67 8.62 9.52
C PHE A 94 -12.88 7.93 10.87
N ARG A 95 -11.98 7.01 11.28
CA ARG A 95 -12.05 6.39 12.62
C ARG A 95 -11.96 7.44 13.73
N VAL A 96 -11.01 8.37 13.62
CA VAL A 96 -10.82 9.44 14.61
C VAL A 96 -12.06 10.34 14.68
N ALA A 97 -12.62 10.73 13.55
CA ALA A 97 -13.84 11.55 13.48
C ALA A 97 -15.06 10.87 14.13
N GLN A 98 -15.08 9.53 14.16
CA GLN A 98 -16.11 8.74 14.84
C GLN A 98 -15.83 8.49 16.33
N GLY A 99 -14.79 9.10 16.91
CA GLY A 99 -14.38 8.85 18.29
C GLY A 99 -13.78 7.45 18.51
N ARG A 100 -13.42 6.73 17.45
CA ARG A 100 -12.76 5.42 17.53
C ARG A 100 -11.25 5.60 17.64
N GLY A 101 -10.57 4.60 18.20
CA GLY A 101 -9.10 4.60 18.27
C GLY A 101 -8.47 4.73 16.88
N LYS A 102 -7.44 5.57 16.74
CA LYS A 102 -6.74 5.88 15.48
C LYS A 102 -6.30 4.62 14.72
N TRP A 103 -5.86 3.61 15.46
CA TRP A 103 -5.30 2.34 14.97
C TRP A 103 -6.18 1.13 15.27
N SER A 104 -7.48 1.34 15.52
CA SER A 104 -8.40 0.31 16.05
C SER A 104 -8.98 -0.66 15.01
N SER A 105 -8.61 -0.53 13.73
CA SER A 105 -8.97 -1.53 12.71
C SER A 105 -8.28 -2.86 12.98
N SER A 106 -8.93 -3.96 12.59
CA SER A 106 -8.35 -5.30 12.71
C SER A 106 -7.31 -5.57 11.63
N LEU A 107 -6.37 -6.50 11.87
CA LEU A 107 -5.43 -6.99 10.86
C LEU A 107 -6.16 -7.49 9.60
N GLN A 108 -7.28 -8.20 9.77
CA GLN A 108 -8.06 -8.72 8.65
C GLN A 108 -8.63 -7.60 7.79
N SER A 109 -9.07 -6.50 8.41
CA SER A 109 -9.52 -5.31 7.69
C SER A 109 -8.39 -4.67 6.91
N GLU A 110 -7.20 -4.51 7.53
CA GLU A 110 -6.04 -3.91 6.87
C GLU A 110 -5.54 -4.77 5.70
N LEU A 111 -5.56 -6.10 5.80
CA LEU A 111 -5.27 -6.99 4.67
C LEU A 111 -6.28 -6.81 3.53
N GLY A 112 -7.59 -6.70 3.85
CA GLY A 112 -8.63 -6.39 2.87
C GLY A 112 -8.40 -5.06 2.17
N TYR A 113 -8.02 -4.03 2.94
CA TYR A 113 -7.73 -2.71 2.40
C TYR A 113 -6.54 -2.69 1.45
N ILE A 114 -5.50 -3.51 1.68
CA ILE A 114 -4.40 -3.66 0.72
C ILE A 114 -4.94 -4.11 -0.64
N ARG A 115 -5.76 -5.17 -0.67
CA ARG A 115 -6.35 -5.69 -1.91
C ARG A 115 -7.16 -4.59 -2.61
N ASP A 116 -8.09 -3.98 -1.88
CA ASP A 116 -9.04 -3.02 -2.44
C ASP A 116 -8.31 -1.75 -2.95
N ASP A 117 -7.34 -1.22 -2.20
CA ASP A 117 -6.58 -0.03 -2.59
C ASP A 117 -5.70 -0.30 -3.82
N MET A 118 -5.10 -1.49 -3.90
CA MET A 118 -4.24 -1.89 -5.02
C MET A 118 -5.08 -2.15 -6.28
N GLU A 119 -6.28 -2.73 -6.15
CA GLU A 119 -7.22 -2.90 -7.25
C GLU A 119 -7.68 -1.54 -7.81
N ILE A 120 -8.09 -0.62 -6.93
CA ILE A 120 -8.47 0.75 -7.31
C ILE A 120 -7.31 1.51 -7.96
N ALA A 121 -6.07 1.25 -7.54
CA ALA A 121 -4.87 1.80 -8.15
C ALA A 121 -4.50 1.16 -9.51
N GLY A 122 -5.30 0.19 -10.00
CA GLY A 122 -5.18 -0.39 -11.33
C GLY A 122 -4.26 -1.60 -11.43
N PHE A 123 -3.93 -2.25 -10.32
CA PHE A 123 -3.09 -3.46 -10.34
C PHE A 123 -3.91 -4.73 -10.59
N ASP A 124 -3.30 -5.68 -11.30
CA ASP A 124 -3.90 -6.98 -11.58
C ASP A 124 -3.89 -7.92 -10.35
N ASN A 125 -4.82 -8.88 -10.31
CA ASN A 125 -4.95 -9.83 -9.19
C ASN A 125 -3.65 -10.58 -8.88
N LYS A 126 -2.83 -10.88 -9.90
CA LYS A 126 -1.54 -11.54 -9.73
C LYS A 126 -0.55 -10.67 -8.96
N THR A 127 -0.55 -9.37 -9.22
CA THR A 127 0.28 -8.38 -8.52
C THR A 127 -0.20 -8.20 -7.10
N ILE A 128 -1.51 -8.05 -6.90
CA ILE A 128 -2.12 -7.91 -5.57
C ILE A 128 -1.81 -9.14 -4.69
N ALA A 129 -1.97 -10.34 -5.23
CA ALA A 129 -1.63 -11.58 -4.53
C ALA A 129 -0.17 -11.59 -4.06
N LYS A 130 0.77 -11.12 -4.89
CA LYS A 130 2.18 -11.02 -4.47
C LYS A 130 2.42 -10.04 -3.33
N VAL A 131 1.71 -8.91 -3.30
CA VAL A 131 1.80 -7.94 -2.20
C VAL A 131 1.26 -8.56 -0.90
N LEU A 132 0.13 -9.27 -0.99
CA LEU A 132 -0.44 -10.00 0.14
C LEU A 132 0.49 -11.12 0.64
N GLU A 133 1.10 -11.90 -0.25
CA GLU A 133 2.08 -12.92 0.13
C GLU A 133 3.30 -12.34 0.86
N GLN A 134 3.75 -11.13 0.49
CA GLN A 134 4.79 -10.44 1.26
C GLN A 134 4.32 -10.16 2.70
N GLN A 135 3.06 -9.76 2.89
CA GLN A 135 2.53 -9.50 4.23
C GLN A 135 2.37 -10.81 5.01
N TYR A 136 1.83 -11.86 4.38
CA TYR A 136 1.70 -13.18 5.00
C TYR A 136 3.05 -13.74 5.45
N SER A 137 4.07 -13.67 4.60
CA SER A 137 5.42 -14.12 4.99
C SER A 137 6.00 -13.33 6.17
N MET A 138 5.71 -12.03 6.27
CA MET A 138 6.11 -11.23 7.42
C MET A 138 5.33 -11.66 8.67
N LEU A 139 4.01 -11.80 8.57
CA LEU A 139 3.14 -12.18 9.69
C LEU A 139 3.49 -13.58 10.21
N ASP A 140 3.80 -14.53 9.32
CA ASP A 140 4.28 -15.88 9.66
C ASP A 140 5.57 -15.81 10.50
N LYS A 141 6.53 -14.96 10.09
CA LYS A 141 7.80 -14.78 10.82
C LYS A 141 7.61 -14.13 12.19
N LEU A 142 6.63 -13.24 12.31
CA LEU A 142 6.28 -12.57 13.56
C LEU A 142 5.39 -13.45 14.47
N GLY A 143 4.91 -14.60 13.98
CA GLY A 143 3.97 -15.46 14.72
C GLY A 143 2.59 -14.83 14.91
N VAL A 144 2.17 -13.94 14.03
CA VAL A 144 0.89 -13.23 14.12
C VAL A 144 -0.20 -14.06 13.43
N PRO A 145 -1.33 -14.38 14.09
CA PRO A 145 -2.42 -15.10 13.44
C PRO A 145 -3.20 -14.20 12.46
N TYR A 146 -3.53 -14.74 11.29
CA TYR A 146 -4.32 -14.07 10.25
C TYR A 146 -5.10 -15.10 9.42
N ASN A 147 -6.09 -14.64 8.64
CA ASN A 147 -6.69 -15.45 7.57
C ASN A 147 -6.28 -14.90 6.21
N ARG A 148 -5.87 -15.79 5.30
CA ARG A 148 -5.61 -15.45 3.89
C ARG A 148 -6.92 -14.99 3.22
N ILE A 149 -6.81 -14.05 2.28
CA ILE A 149 -7.92 -13.48 1.50
C ILE A 149 -7.69 -13.59 0.00
#